data_AF-A0A1H6IXV0-F1
#
_entry.id   AF-A0A1H6IXV0-F1
#
_cell.length_a   1.000
_cell.length_b   1.000
_cell.length_c   1.000
_cell.angle_alpha   90.00
_cell.angle_beta   90.00
_cell.angle_gamma   90.00
#
_symmetry.space_group_name_H-M   'P 1'
#
loop_
_entity.id
_entity.type
_entity.pdbx_description
1 polymer ?
#
loop_
_entity_poly.entity_id
_entity_poly.type
_entity_poly.pdbx_seq_one_letter_code
_entity_poly.pdbx_strand_id
1 'polypeptide(L)'
;MRITISTKWVLTASLALNVFLATVLVVVYSPHRPPLPDVARIAERIAETLPAADAAILREIVALRAPEIDLSNHVARSVPDRVRAELGKEEFDPNALRPLFAEFAASHQRMDEALAGLVIEAATRMSPEGRAALARWRPPPPPPGFGGNPPPPPPGFEGNPPPPPPPGG
;
A
#
# COMPACT_ATOMS: atom_id res chain seq x y z
N MET A 1 -43.99 -13.87 15.50
CA MET A 1 -43.73 -13.23 14.19
C MET A 1 -42.66 -14.05 13.48
N ARG A 2 -43.04 -14.96 12.57
CA ARG A 2 -42.09 -15.82 11.83
C ARG A 2 -41.60 -15.04 10.61
N ILE A 3 -40.32 -14.67 10.60
CA ILE A 3 -39.70 -14.05 9.42
C ILE A 3 -39.39 -15.18 8.43
N THR A 4 -40.26 -15.38 7.46
CA THR A 4 -39.96 -16.24 6.30
C THR A 4 -38.99 -15.50 5.38
N ILE A 5 -37.70 -15.66 5.64
CA ILE A 5 -36.65 -15.18 4.74
C ILE A 5 -36.71 -16.06 3.48
N SER A 6 -37.06 -15.48 2.34
CA SER A 6 -37.13 -16.22 1.08
C SER A 6 -35.76 -16.79 0.74
N THR A 7 -35.68 -18.06 0.33
CA THR A 7 -34.44 -18.75 -0.03
C THR A 7 -33.59 -17.96 -1.04
N LYS A 8 -34.25 -17.20 -1.93
CA LYS A 8 -33.60 -16.28 -2.86
C LYS A 8 -32.79 -15.18 -2.16
N TRP A 9 -33.29 -14.61 -1.07
CA TRP A 9 -32.57 -13.60 -0.29
C TRP A 9 -31.40 -14.18 0.50
N VAL A 10 -31.53 -15.40 1.02
CA VAL A 10 -30.43 -16.13 1.67
C VAL A 10 -29.31 -16.44 0.67
N LEU A 11 -29.67 -16.89 -0.54
CA LEU A 11 -28.72 -17.19 -1.61
C LEU A 11 -28.00 -15.93 -2.10
N THR A 12 -28.73 -14.83 -2.31
CA THR A 12 -28.10 -13.55 -2.71
C THR A 12 -27.19 -12.99 -1.62
N ALA A 13 -27.60 -13.07 -0.35
CA ALA A 13 -26.76 -12.63 0.77
C ALA A 13 -25.50 -13.50 0.90
N SER A 14 -25.61 -14.82 0.76
CA SER A 14 -24.48 -15.73 0.76
C SER A 14 -23.55 -15.49 -0.43
N LEU A 15 -24.09 -15.25 -1.62
CA LEU A 15 -23.30 -14.94 -2.80
C LEU A 15 -22.54 -13.62 -2.64
N ALA A 16 -23.22 -12.57 -2.19
CA ALA A 16 -22.60 -11.28 -1.94
C ALA A 16 -21.50 -11.38 -0.87
N LEU A 17 -21.74 -12.16 0.20
CA LEU A 17 -20.76 -12.40 1.24
C LEU A 17 -19.55 -13.18 0.70
N ASN A 18 -19.75 -14.21 -0.12
CA ASN A 18 -18.68 -14.97 -0.74
C ASN A 18 -17.87 -14.12 -1.72
N VAL A 19 -18.51 -13.29 -2.53
CA VAL A 19 -17.84 -12.34 -3.44
C VAL A 19 -17.06 -11.31 -2.63
N PHE A 20 -17.63 -10.78 -1.55
CA PHE A 20 -16.94 -9.86 -0.65
C PHE A 20 -15.72 -10.51 -0.02
N LEU A 21 -15.84 -11.72 0.53
CA LEU A 21 -14.74 -12.50 1.09
C LEU A 21 -13.67 -12.80 0.04
N ALA A 22 -14.05 -13.24 -1.17
CA ALA A 22 -13.13 -13.48 -2.26
C ALA A 22 -12.41 -12.19 -2.70
N THR A 23 -13.10 -11.06 -2.73
CA THR A 23 -12.53 -9.75 -3.08
C THR A 23 -11.54 -9.30 -2.01
N VAL A 24 -11.90 -9.40 -0.73
CA VAL A 24 -11.00 -9.11 0.39
C VAL A 24 -9.80 -10.06 0.36
N LEU A 25 -10.02 -11.35 0.09
CA LEU A 25 -8.95 -12.34 -0.01
C LEU A 25 -8.03 -12.00 -1.18
N VAL A 26 -8.54 -11.66 -2.36
CA VAL A 26 -7.73 -11.23 -3.51
C VAL A 26 -6.98 -9.94 -3.20
N VAL A 27 -7.60 -8.95 -2.56
CA VAL A 27 -6.93 -7.69 -2.19
C VAL A 27 -5.82 -7.93 -1.17
N VAL A 28 -6.05 -8.79 -0.16
CA VAL A 28 -5.10 -9.09 0.92
C VAL A 28 -4.00 -10.08 0.47
N TYR A 29 -4.35 -11.08 -0.35
CA TYR A 29 -3.49 -12.19 -0.76
C TYR A 29 -3.11 -12.18 -2.24
N SER A 30 -3.31 -11.08 -2.98
CA SER A 30 -2.84 -11.03 -4.38
C SER A 30 -1.35 -11.38 -4.42
N PRO A 31 -0.95 -12.49 -5.07
CA PRO A 31 0.44 -12.93 -5.15
C PRO A 31 1.30 -11.97 -5.98
N HIS A 32 0.68 -10.94 -6.56
CA HIS A 32 1.28 -9.89 -7.35
C HIS A 32 1.49 -8.59 -6.58
N ARG A 33 1.39 -8.56 -5.24
CA ARG A 33 1.98 -7.43 -4.50
C ARG A 33 3.50 -7.55 -4.68
N PRO A 34 4.16 -6.65 -5.43
CA PRO A 34 5.61 -6.63 -5.40
C PRO A 34 6.04 -6.52 -3.93
N PRO A 35 7.14 -7.17 -3.53
CA PRO A 35 7.66 -7.00 -2.18
C PRO A 35 7.69 -5.50 -1.88
N LEU A 36 7.21 -5.10 -0.70
CA LEU A 36 7.27 -3.70 -0.28
C LEU A 36 8.68 -3.22 -0.62
N PRO A 37 8.81 -2.14 -1.42
CA PRO A 37 10.11 -1.73 -1.89
C PRO A 37 10.98 -1.45 -0.66
N ASP A 38 12.08 -2.19 -0.58
CA ASP A 38 13.03 -2.10 0.51
C ASP A 38 13.42 -0.63 0.69
N VAL A 39 13.14 -0.06 1.86
CA VAL A 39 13.37 1.35 2.18
C VAL A 39 14.85 1.68 1.97
N ALA A 40 15.76 0.75 2.27
CA ALA A 40 17.18 0.91 2.01
C ALA A 40 17.48 1.02 0.51
N ARG A 41 16.80 0.24 -0.33
CA ARG A 41 16.93 0.28 -1.78
C ARG A 41 16.32 1.53 -2.41
N ILE A 42 15.23 2.05 -1.85
CA ILE A 42 14.67 3.34 -2.25
C ILE A 42 15.66 4.46 -1.89
N ALA A 43 16.16 4.46 -0.65
CA ALA A 43 17.09 5.46 -0.19
C ALA A 43 18.39 5.46 -0.98
N GLU A 44 18.92 4.29 -1.35
CA GLU A 44 20.11 4.20 -2.20
C GLU A 44 19.84 4.80 -3.59
N ARG A 45 18.66 4.53 -4.18
CA ARG A 45 18.28 5.16 -5.46
C ARG A 45 18.08 6.67 -5.38
N ILE A 46 17.64 7.19 -4.25
CA ILE A 46 17.58 8.63 -4.02
C ILE A 46 19.01 9.17 -3.87
N ALA A 47 19.86 8.49 -3.12
CA ALA A 47 21.26 8.85 -2.89
C ALA A 47 22.08 8.92 -4.18
N GLU A 48 21.80 8.06 -5.17
CA GLU A 48 22.40 8.11 -6.52
C GLU A 48 22.11 9.42 -7.27
N THR A 49 20.99 10.08 -6.97
CA THR A 49 20.57 11.35 -7.59
C THR A 49 20.96 12.59 -6.79
N LEU A 50 21.50 12.40 -5.58
CA LEU A 50 21.86 13.47 -4.65
C LEU A 50 23.35 13.84 -4.73
N PRO A 51 23.72 15.07 -4.35
CA PRO A 51 25.10 15.44 -4.08
C PRO A 51 25.72 14.49 -3.04
N ALA A 52 27.02 14.19 -3.16
CA ALA A 52 27.68 13.18 -2.32
C ALA A 52 27.55 13.44 -0.80
N ALA A 53 27.53 14.70 -0.37
CA ALA A 53 27.33 15.09 1.03
C ALA A 53 25.90 14.78 1.52
N ASP A 54 24.88 15.07 0.71
CA ASP A 54 23.48 14.80 1.04
C ASP A 54 23.17 13.30 0.96
N ALA A 55 23.80 12.59 0.01
CA ALA A 55 23.73 11.13 -0.09
C ALA A 55 24.28 10.43 1.16
N ALA A 56 25.37 10.95 1.76
CA ALA A 56 25.93 10.42 2.99
C ALA A 56 24.97 10.59 4.19
N ILE A 57 24.31 11.75 4.29
CA ILE A 57 23.30 12.03 5.31
C ILE A 57 22.13 11.05 5.19
N LEU A 58 21.64 10.82 3.97
CA LEU A 58 20.54 9.88 3.74
C LEU A 58 20.90 8.45 4.15
N ARG A 59 22.10 7.98 3.78
CA ARG A 59 22.58 6.63 4.16
C ARG A 59 22.74 6.47 5.67
N GLU A 60 23.26 7.50 6.36
CA GLU A 60 23.41 7.50 7.82
C GLU A 60 22.05 7.34 8.52
N ILE A 61 21.06 8.14 8.14
CA ILE A 61 19.72 8.11 8.75
C ILE A 61 19.03 6.77 8.48
N VAL A 62 19.17 6.21 7.27
CA VAL A 62 18.63 4.88 6.93
C VAL A 62 19.29 3.79 7.78
N ALA A 63 20.61 3.81 7.93
CA ALA A 63 21.33 2.84 8.74
C ALA A 63 20.89 2.89 10.22
N LEU A 64 20.63 4.10 10.74
CA LEU A 64 20.13 4.29 12.11
C LEU A 64 18.72 3.68 12.30
N ARG A 65 17.88 3.72 11.27
CA ARG A 65 16.48 3.25 11.30
C ARG A 65 16.28 1.82 10.79
N ALA A 66 17.33 1.17 10.28
CA ALA A 66 17.27 -0.17 9.72
C ALA A 66 16.62 -1.22 10.67
N PRO A 67 16.92 -1.26 11.99
CA PRO A 67 16.29 -2.24 12.89
C PRO A 67 14.76 -2.10 12.99
N GLU A 68 14.24 -0.87 12.95
CA GLU A 68 12.80 -0.58 13.03
C GLU A 68 12.08 -1.00 11.75
N ILE A 69 12.72 -0.78 10.60
CA ILE A 69 12.25 -1.19 9.28
C ILE A 69 12.25 -2.71 9.16
N ASP A 70 13.31 -3.39 9.60
CA ASP A 70 13.43 -4.84 9.55
C ASP A 70 12.38 -5.55 10.42
N LEU A 71 12.14 -5.04 11.63
CA LEU A 71 11.10 -5.55 12.51
C LEU A 71 9.72 -5.44 11.87
N SER A 72 9.41 -4.28 11.28
CA SER A 72 8.12 -4.03 10.63
C SER A 72 7.91 -4.93 9.41
N ASN A 73 8.96 -5.13 8.61
CA ASN A 73 8.95 -6.05 7.48
C ASN A 73 8.75 -7.51 7.93
N HIS A 74 9.37 -7.91 9.04
CA HIS A 74 9.21 -9.26 9.57
C HIS A 74 7.77 -9.53 10.03
N VAL A 75 7.18 -8.59 10.76
CA VAL A 75 5.76 -8.66 11.16
C VAL A 75 4.87 -8.77 9.93
N ALA A 76 5.04 -7.88 8.94
CA ALA A 76 4.25 -7.89 7.71
C ALA A 76 4.35 -9.22 6.93
N ARG A 77 5.53 -9.84 6.88
CA ARG A 77 5.73 -11.15 6.21
C ARG A 77 5.12 -12.31 6.99
N SER A 78 5.06 -12.22 8.31
CA SER A 78 4.56 -13.31 9.18
C SER A 78 3.02 -13.37 9.28
N VAL A 79 2.34 -12.24 9.12
CA VAL A 79 0.88 -12.13 9.32
C VAL A 79 0.07 -13.04 8.39
N PRO A 80 0.36 -13.18 7.08
CA PRO A 80 -0.36 -14.09 6.20
C PRO A 80 -0.32 -15.56 6.66
N ASP A 81 0.84 -16.02 7.12
CA ASP A 81 1.00 -17.41 7.58
C ASP A 81 0.26 -17.63 8.91
N ARG A 82 0.29 -16.65 9.82
CA ARG A 82 -0.45 -16.68 11.08
C ARG A 82 -1.96 -16.67 10.87
N VAL A 83 -2.45 -15.84 9.95
CA VAL A 83 -3.88 -15.81 9.58
C VAL A 83 -4.29 -17.15 8.94
N ARG A 84 -3.45 -17.73 8.06
CA ARG A 84 -3.72 -19.05 7.47
C ARG A 84 -3.79 -20.14 8.54
N ALA A 85 -2.90 -20.11 9.53
CA ALA A 85 -2.90 -21.07 10.62
C ALA A 85 -4.17 -20.98 11.47
N GLU A 86 -4.66 -19.78 11.76
CA GLU A 86 -5.91 -19.57 12.51
C GLU A 86 -7.16 -20.00 11.72
N LEU A 87 -7.19 -19.70 10.41
CA LEU A 87 -8.30 -20.12 9.54
C LEU A 87 -8.30 -21.63 9.26
N GLY A 88 -7.15 -22.30 9.40
CA GLY A 88 -7.01 -23.74 9.19
C GLY A 88 -7.38 -24.61 10.40
N LYS A 89 -7.77 -24.01 11.53
CA LYS A 89 -8.22 -24.74 12.72
C LYS A 89 -9.61 -25.35 12.50
N GLU A 90 -9.83 -26.52 13.12
CA GLU A 90 -11.11 -27.24 13.05
C GLU A 90 -12.25 -26.44 13.69
N GLU A 91 -11.95 -25.69 14.75
CA GLU A 91 -12.83 -24.68 15.34
C GLU A 91 -12.30 -23.28 15.05
N PHE A 92 -13.08 -22.49 14.32
CA PHE A 92 -12.75 -21.12 13.99
C PHE A 92 -13.01 -20.18 15.17
N ASP A 93 -11.96 -19.54 15.70
CA ASP A 93 -12.07 -18.48 16.70
C ASP A 93 -11.86 -17.08 16.07
N PRO A 94 -12.93 -16.29 15.86
CA PRO A 94 -12.79 -14.93 15.34
C PRO A 94 -12.04 -13.98 16.28
N ASN A 95 -11.94 -14.29 17.58
CA ASN A 95 -11.22 -13.46 18.54
C ASN A 95 -9.71 -13.65 18.44
N ALA A 96 -9.23 -14.76 17.89
CA ALA A 96 -7.81 -15.02 17.64
C ALA A 96 -7.25 -14.19 16.46
N LEU A 97 -8.11 -13.81 15.49
CA LEU A 97 -7.70 -12.99 14.34
C LEU A 97 -7.57 -11.50 14.65
N ARG A 98 -8.42 -10.98 15.54
CA ARG A 98 -8.41 -9.56 15.94
C ARG A 98 -7.02 -9.05 16.39
N PRO A 99 -6.28 -9.72 17.29
CA PRO A 99 -4.96 -9.26 17.70
C PRO A 99 -3.94 -9.31 16.55
N LEU A 100 -4.03 -10.28 15.63
CA LEU A 100 -3.13 -10.36 14.46
C LEU A 100 -3.25 -9.13 13.56
N PHE A 101 -4.49 -8.71 13.26
CA PHE A 101 -4.73 -7.52 12.45
C PHE A 101 -4.38 -6.22 13.18
N ALA A 102 -4.59 -6.16 14.50
CA ALA A 102 -4.19 -5.02 15.31
C ALA A 102 -2.65 -4.86 15.34
N GLU A 103 -1.92 -5.96 15.49
CA GLU A 103 -0.45 -6.00 15.45
C GLU A 103 0.07 -5.54 14.07
N PHE A 104 -0.54 -6.04 12.99
CA PHE A 104 -0.20 -5.62 11.63
C PHE A 104 -0.44 -4.12 11.39
N ALA A 105 -1.60 -3.60 11.81
CA ALA A 105 -1.93 -2.17 11.68
C ALA A 105 -0.95 -1.29 12.48
N ALA A 106 -0.64 -1.67 13.71
CA ALA A 106 0.34 -0.96 14.54
C ALA A 106 1.76 -1.02 13.97
N SER A 107 2.13 -2.11 13.30
CA SER A 107 3.41 -2.21 12.60
C SER A 107 3.47 -1.28 11.38
N HIS A 108 2.38 -1.20 10.61
CA HIS A 108 2.29 -0.29 9.47
C HIS A 108 2.37 1.18 9.91
N GLN A 109 1.63 1.56 10.94
CA GLN A 109 1.66 2.92 11.45
C GLN A 109 3.07 3.33 11.93
N ARG A 110 3.77 2.45 12.67
CA ARG A 110 5.16 2.71 13.09
C ARG A 110 6.11 2.90 11.91
N MET A 111 5.92 2.13 10.84
CA MET A 111 6.72 2.25 9.63
C MET A 111 6.44 3.59 8.92
N ASP A 112 5.18 4.02 8.83
CA ASP A 112 4.79 5.31 8.25
C ASP A 112 5.37 6.48 9.05
N GLU A 113 5.31 6.41 10.39
CA GLU A 113 5.90 7.41 11.29
C GLU A 113 7.43 7.45 11.15
N ALA A 114 8.10 6.30 11.08
CA ALA A 114 9.55 6.22 10.88
C ALA A 114 9.97 6.82 9.52
N LEU A 115 9.21 6.54 8.46
CA LEU A 115 9.48 7.08 7.13
C LEU A 115 9.25 8.60 7.08
N ALA A 116 8.17 9.10 7.68
CA ALA A 116 7.92 10.53 7.79
C ALA A 116 9.04 11.23 8.57
N GLY A 117 9.48 10.64 9.69
CA GLY A 117 10.61 11.12 10.48
C GLY A 117 11.92 11.18 9.68
N LEU A 118 12.22 10.14 8.89
CA LEU A 118 13.38 10.08 8.02
C LEU A 118 13.39 11.22 6.99
N VAL A 119 12.25 11.47 6.34
CA VAL A 119 12.13 12.54 5.34
C VAL A 119 12.32 13.91 5.99
N ILE A 120 11.72 14.14 7.16
CA ILE A 120 11.87 15.41 7.90
C ILE A 120 13.33 15.62 8.30
N GLU A 121 13.96 14.61 8.92
CA GLU A 121 15.35 14.69 9.39
C GLU A 121 16.33 14.90 8.23
N ALA A 122 16.15 14.17 7.12
CA ALA A 122 16.92 14.34 5.91
C ALA A 122 16.75 15.77 5.35
N ALA A 123 15.52 16.26 5.23
CA ALA A 123 15.26 17.60 4.71
C ALA A 123 15.84 18.73 5.59
N THR A 124 15.92 18.53 6.91
CA THR A 124 16.55 19.48 7.85
C THR A 124 18.06 19.54 7.68
N ARG A 125 18.70 18.39 7.43
CA ARG A 125 20.17 18.28 7.33
C ARG A 125 20.71 18.52 5.92
N MET A 126 19.87 18.36 4.89
CA MET A 126 20.28 18.51 3.49
C MET A 126 20.36 19.97 3.03
N SER A 127 21.19 20.18 2.01
CA SER A 127 21.26 21.43 1.26
C SER A 127 19.93 21.79 0.57
N PRO A 128 19.66 23.07 0.24
CA PRO A 128 18.53 23.46 -0.60
C PRO A 128 18.50 22.71 -1.94
N GLU A 129 19.66 22.45 -2.53
CA GLU A 129 19.83 21.67 -3.75
C GLU A 129 19.40 20.20 -3.56
N GLY A 130 19.81 19.58 -2.45
CA GLY A 130 19.41 18.22 -2.07
C GLY A 130 17.90 18.09 -1.86
N ARG A 131 17.28 19.07 -1.20
CA ARG A 131 15.80 19.14 -1.07
C ARG A 131 15.10 19.28 -2.41
N ALA A 132 15.64 20.08 -3.33
CA ALA A 132 15.09 20.25 -4.68
C ALA A 132 15.26 18.99 -5.56
N ALA A 133 16.32 18.21 -5.35
CA ALA A 133 16.50 16.91 -5.99
C ALA A 133 15.47 15.89 -5.46
N LEU A 134 15.30 15.80 -4.14
CA LEU A 134 14.25 14.99 -3.49
C LEU A 134 12.84 15.32 -4.01
N ALA A 135 12.49 16.60 -4.11
CA ALA A 135 11.17 17.03 -4.59
C ALA A 135 10.91 16.67 -6.06
N ARG A 136 11.96 16.52 -6.87
CA ARG A 136 11.87 16.12 -8.29
C ARG A 136 11.91 14.61 -8.49
N TRP A 137 12.35 13.87 -7.49
CA TRP A 137 12.47 12.42 -7.58
C TRP A 137 11.10 11.76 -7.73
N ARG A 138 10.96 10.87 -8.71
CA ARG A 138 9.77 10.05 -8.92
C ARG A 138 10.13 8.57 -8.77
N PRO A 139 9.34 7.79 -8.01
CA PRO A 139 9.50 6.35 -7.98
C PRO A 139 9.37 5.78 -9.42
N PRO A 140 10.17 4.77 -9.79
CA PRO A 140 10.00 4.10 -11.07
C PRO A 140 8.60 3.47 -11.16
N PRO A 141 7.96 3.51 -12.35
CA PRO A 141 6.66 2.88 -12.52
C PRO A 141 6.75 1.37 -12.22
N PRO A 142 5.66 0.76 -11.72
CA PRO A 142 5.63 -0.68 -11.52
C PRO A 142 5.89 -1.41 -12.85
N PRO A 143 6.44 -2.64 -12.83
CA PRO A 143 6.72 -3.39 -14.04
C PRO A 143 5.48 -3.53 -14.94
N PRO A 144 5.64 -3.59 -16.28
CA PRO A 144 4.52 -3.77 -17.20
C PRO A 144 3.70 -5.02 -16.83
N GLY A 145 2.39 -4.85 -16.61
CA GLY A 145 1.48 -5.93 -16.20
C GLY A 145 0.92 -5.83 -14.77
N PHE A 146 1.40 -4.90 -13.95
CA PHE A 146 0.95 -4.72 -12.56
C PHE A 146 -0.04 -3.55 -12.34
N GLY A 147 -0.22 -2.70 -13.34
CA GLY A 147 -1.38 -1.82 -13.46
C GLY A 147 -2.19 -2.32 -14.62
N GLY A 148 -3.45 -2.72 -14.40
CA GLY A 148 -4.38 -2.76 -15.51
C GLY A 148 -4.35 -1.38 -16.14
N ASN A 149 -3.93 -1.27 -17.40
CA ASN A 149 -4.27 -0.08 -18.15
C ASN A 149 -5.77 0.16 -17.92
N PRO A 150 -6.21 1.38 -17.60
CA PRO A 150 -7.63 1.65 -17.54
C PRO A 150 -8.24 1.07 -18.83
N PRO A 151 -9.33 0.28 -18.74
CA PRO A 151 -9.92 -0.33 -19.92
C PRO A 151 -10.08 0.78 -20.96
N PRO A 152 -9.70 0.51 -22.24
CA PRO A 152 -9.86 1.51 -23.27
C PRO A 152 -11.31 2.02 -23.22
N PRO A 153 -11.53 3.34 -23.34
CA PRO A 153 -12.88 3.87 -23.38
C PRO A 153 -13.70 3.09 -24.41
N PRO A 154 -15.01 2.84 -24.15
CA PRO A 154 -15.86 2.15 -25.10
C PRO A 154 -15.73 2.84 -26.48
N PRO A 155 -15.72 2.08 -27.59
CA PRO A 155 -15.73 2.67 -28.92
C PRO A 155 -16.85 3.71 -29.01
N GLY A 156 -16.50 5.00 -29.15
CA GLY A 156 -17.46 6.11 -29.18
C GLY A 156 -17.33 7.19 -28.09
N PHE A 157 -16.40 7.06 -27.14
CA PHE A 157 -16.05 8.15 -26.19
C PHE A 157 -14.85 8.99 -26.67
N GLU A 158 -14.71 9.19 -27.98
CA GLU A 158 -13.86 10.26 -28.50
C GLU A 158 -14.46 11.59 -28.06
N GLY A 159 -13.63 12.43 -27.46
CA GLY A 159 -14.03 13.61 -26.71
C GLY A 159 -14.98 14.49 -27.51
N ASN A 160 -16.22 14.60 -27.01
CA ASN A 160 -17.06 15.71 -27.40
C ASN A 160 -16.35 16.97 -26.87
N PRO A 161 -16.00 17.95 -27.71
CA PRO A 161 -15.36 19.17 -27.24
C PRO A 161 -16.25 19.82 -26.16
N PRO A 162 -15.66 20.45 -25.14
CA PRO A 162 -16.45 21.16 -24.13
C PRO A 162 -17.38 22.16 -24.83
N PRO A 163 -18.65 22.28 -24.39
CA PRO A 163 -19.57 23.25 -24.97
C PRO A 163 -18.98 24.67 -24.84
N PRO A 164 -19.14 25.53 -25.86
CA PRO A 164 -18.62 26.89 -25.80
C PRO A 164 -19.20 27.64 -24.59
N PRO A 165 -18.42 28.54 -23.97
CA PRO A 165 -18.91 29.34 -22.86
C PRO A 165 -20.13 30.18 -23.31
N PRO A 166 -21.11 30.41 -22.42
CA PRO A 166 -22.25 31.26 -22.75
C PRO A 166 -21.77 32.67 -23.10
N PRO A 167 -22.39 33.35 -24.08
CA PRO A 167 -22.06 34.73 -24.39
C PRO A 167 -22.29 35.59 -23.13
N GLY A 168 -21.24 36.30 -22.72
CA GLY A 168 -21.25 37.11 -21.51
C GLY A 168 -22.39 38.14 -21.53
N GLY A 169 -23.15 38.16 -20.44
CA GLY A 169 -24.05 39.24 -20.03
C GLY A 169 -23.56 39.85 -18.74
#